data_AF-A0A4Q6DTT5-F1
#
_entry.id   AF-A0A4Q6DTT5-F1
#
_cell.length_a   1.000
_cell.length_b   1.000
_cell.length_c   1.000
_cell.angle_alpha   90.00
_cell.angle_beta   90.00
_cell.angle_gamma   90.00
#
_symmetry.space_group_name_H-M   'P 1'
#
loop_
_entity.id
_entity.type
_entity.pdbx_description
1 polymer ?
#
loop_
_entity_poly.entity_id
_entity_poly.type
_entity_poly.pdbx_seq_one_letter_code
_entity_poly.pdbx_strand_id
1 'polypeptide(L)' 'QRLGGAQKPQQVWFIKLVGANVSLGNIAPNDVIPLETLRLGIRSDTFDHFLEV' A
#
# COMPACT_ATOMS: atom_id res chain seq x y z
N GLN A 1 18.70 -7.24 -9.52
CA GLN A 1 17.76 -6.65 -10.51
C GLN A 1 16.61 -7.62 -10.70
N ARG A 2 15.54 -7.49 -9.92
CA ARG A 2 14.38 -8.41 -9.95
C ARG A 2 13.30 -7.76 -10.83
N LEU A 3 12.97 -8.37 -11.95
CA LEU A 3 12.03 -7.88 -12.99
C LEU A 3 10.56 -7.87 -12.53
N GLY A 4 10.24 -7.26 -11.38
CA GLY A 4 8.89 -7.28 -10.78
C GLY A 4 8.47 -6.00 -10.06
N GLY A 5 9.07 -4.86 -10.42
CA GLY A 5 8.95 -3.57 -9.72
C GLY A 5 7.62 -2.83 -9.88
N ALA A 6 6.48 -3.52 -9.80
CA ALA A 6 5.15 -2.92 -9.97
C ALA A 6 4.23 -3.01 -8.73
N GLN A 7 4.56 -3.82 -7.71
CA GLN A 7 3.58 -4.14 -6.67
C GLN A 7 3.29 -2.98 -5.72
N LYS A 8 4.30 -2.21 -5.28
CA LYS A 8 4.08 -1.12 -4.32
C LYS A 8 3.18 -0.01 -4.89
N PRO A 9 3.42 0.53 -6.11
CA PRO A 9 2.51 1.51 -6.70
C PRO A 9 1.07 1.01 -6.83
N GLN A 10 0.89 -0.27 -7.17
CA GLN A 10 -0.44 -0.88 -7.30
C GLN A 10 -1.15 -1.00 -5.94
N GLN A 11 -0.44 -1.40 -4.88
CA GLN A 11 -0.99 -1.45 -3.51
C GLN A 11 -1.46 -0.07 -3.05
N VAL A 12 -0.64 0.97 -3.24
CA VAL A 12 -0.98 2.35 -2.88
C VAL A 12 -2.21 2.82 -3.67
N TRP A 13 -2.27 2.51 -4.97
CA TRP A 13 -3.38 2.89 -5.82
C TRP A 13 -4.71 2.27 -5.35
N PHE A 14 -4.74 0.96 -5.08
CA PHE A 14 -5.94 0.30 -4.57
C PHE A 14 -6.37 0.81 -3.20
N ILE A 15 -5.42 1.11 -2.30
CA ILE A 15 -5.72 1.70 -0.98
C ILE A 15 -6.37 3.07 -1.15
N LYS A 16 -5.85 3.93 -2.02
CA LYS A 16 -6.43 5.27 -2.26
C LYS A 16 -7.79 5.20 -2.97
N LEU A 17 -8.00 4.22 -3.85
CA LEU A 17 -9.23 4.09 -4.63
C LEU A 17 -10.38 3.45 -3.83
N VAL A 18 -10.10 2.36 -3.11
CA VAL A 18 -11.13 1.52 -2.46
C VAL A 18 -11.15 1.72 -0.95
N GLY A 19 -10.06 2.22 -0.38
CA GLY A 19 -9.86 2.40 1.05
C GLY A 19 -8.92 1.37 1.68
N ALA A 20 -8.56 1.65 2.93
CA ALA A 20 -7.56 0.91 3.69
C ALA A 20 -7.85 -0.59 3.89
N ASN A 21 -9.11 -1.03 3.74
CA ASN A 21 -9.55 -2.42 3.94
C ASN A 21 -9.64 -3.23 2.63
N VAL A 22 -9.12 -2.72 1.52
CA VAL A 22 -9.13 -3.42 0.23
C VAL A 22 -8.38 -4.75 0.27
N SER A 23 -8.96 -5.80 -0.31
CA SER A 23 -8.30 -7.10 -0.46
C SER A 23 -7.18 -7.03 -1.49
N LEU A 24 -5.96 -7.45 -1.12
CA LEU A 24 -4.78 -7.46 -1.99
C LEU A 24 -4.10 -8.83 -1.96
N GLY A 25 -3.78 -9.36 -3.14
CA GLY A 25 -3.08 -10.63 -3.33
C GLY A 25 -1.62 -10.44 -3.79
N ASN A 26 -0.91 -11.56 -3.99
CA ASN A 26 0.49 -11.59 -4.47
C ASN A 26 1.50 -10.80 -3.61
N ILE A 27 1.18 -10.62 -2.33
CA ILE A 27 2.03 -9.92 -1.37
C ILE A 27 3.19 -10.84 -0.97
N ALA A 28 4.43 -10.40 -1.22
CA ALA A 28 5.60 -11.13 -0.74
C ALA A 28 5.63 -11.09 0.80
N PRO A 29 6.14 -12.12 1.49
CA PRO A 29 6.23 -12.12 2.96
C PRO A 29 6.94 -10.88 3.52
N ASN A 30 7.96 -10.38 2.83
CA ASN A 30 8.72 -9.19 3.21
C ASN A 30 7.95 -7.88 3.03
N ASP A 31 6.84 -7.89 2.29
CA ASP A 31 5.99 -6.73 2.02
C ASP A 31 4.78 -6.64 2.96
N VAL A 32 4.58 -7.60 3.87
CA VAL A 32 3.42 -7.61 4.78
C VAL A 32 3.44 -6.41 5.73
N ILE A 33 4.55 -6.19 6.44
CA ILE A 33 4.69 -5.02 7.33
C ILE A 33 4.66 -3.71 6.52
N PRO A 34 5.42 -3.57 5.40
CA PRO A 34 5.27 -2.46 4.46
C PRO A 34 3.82 -2.16 4.04
N LEU A 35 3.01 -3.18 3.75
CA LEU A 35 1.63 -3.01 3.35
C LEU A 35 0.77 -2.50 4.51
N GLU A 36 0.97 -3.03 5.72
CA GLU A 36 0.23 -2.57 6.89
C GLU A 36 0.51 -1.10 7.22
N THR A 37 1.76 -0.66 7.08
CA THR A 37 2.08 0.78 7.24
C THR A 37 1.37 1.67 6.22
N LEU A 38 1.08 1.16 5.02
CA LEU A 38 0.28 1.89 4.02
C LEU A 38 -1.19 1.94 4.43
N ARG A 39 -1.75 0.84 4.94
CA ARG A 39 -3.16 0.76 5.39
C ARG A 39 -3.45 1.64 6.59
N LEU A 40 -2.47 1.83 7.47
CA LEU A 40 -2.58 2.69 8.66
C LEU A 40 -2.28 4.16 8.38
N GLY A 41 -1.86 4.53 7.17
CA GLY A 41 -1.47 5.91 6.83
C GLY A 41 -0.16 6.37 7.49
N ILE A 42 0.60 5.48 8.13
CA ILE A 42 1.87 5.82 8.83
C ILE A 42 3.10 5.78 7.91
N ARG A 43 2.88 5.72 6.60
CA ARG A 43 3.92 5.72 5.57
C ARG A 43 3.67 6.85 4.59
N SER A 44 4.74 7.50 4.14
CA SER A 44 4.67 8.69 3.29
C SER A 44 3.80 8.55 2.04
N ASP A 45 3.70 7.36 1.44
CA ASP A 45 2.91 7.13 0.23
C ASP A 45 1.38 7.33 0.44
N THR A 46 0.88 7.11 1.66
CA THR A 46 -0.54 7.24 2.05
C THR A 46 -0.77 8.27 3.18
N PHE A 47 0.28 8.89 3.73
CA PHE A 47 0.17 9.84 4.83
C PHE A 47 -0.80 11.00 4.53
N ASP A 48 -0.59 11.72 3.43
CA ASP A 48 -1.45 12.85 3.05
C ASP A 48 -2.90 12.42 2.78
N HIS A 49 -3.08 11.24 2.17
CA HIS A 49 -4.41 10.68 1.90
C HIS A 49 -5.24 10.44 3.17
N PHE A 50 -4.60 10.24 4.32
CA PHE A 50 -5.27 10.05 5.61
C PHE A 50 -5.39 11.35 6.42
N LEU A 51 -4.68 12.41 6.05
CA LEU A 51 -4.77 13.72 6.69
C LEU A 51 -5.77 14.66 6.01
N GLU A 52 -6.08 14.41 4.73
CA GLU A 52 -7.13 15.09 3.98
C GLU A 52 -8.53 14.60 4.47
N VAL A 53 -8.89 15.00 5.69
CA VAL A 53 -10.25 14.90 6.27
C VAL A 53 -11.04 16.17 6.00
#